data_AF-A0A508A4X9-F1
#
_entry.id   AF-A0A508A4X9-F1
#
_cell.length_a   1.000
_cell.length_b   1.000
_cell.length_c   1.000
_cell.angle_alpha   90.00
_cell.angle_beta   90.00
_cell.angle_gamma   90.00
#
_symmetry.space_group_name_H-M   'P 1'
#
loop_
_entity.id
_entity.type
_entity.pdbx_description
1 polymer ?
#
loop_
_entity_poly.entity_id
_entity_poly.type
_entity_poly.pdbx_seq_one_letter_code
_entity_poly.pdbx_strand_id
1 'polypeptide(L)'
;MARGIRNAACRPISTAKKQQILDLARTGMSVSQIAAQVGVAETTVRAICRQATQPPRRKRRFTADDLQRAQQLHAQGHTYIDIGLELGFGRDTVSKHLMAAQK
;
A
#
# COMPACT_ATOMS: atom_id res chain seq x y z
N MET A 1 14.27 -10.11 15.66
CA MET A 1 14.65 -11.06 14.60
C MET A 1 13.48 -11.21 13.64
N ALA A 2 13.63 -10.80 12.38
CA ALA A 2 12.70 -11.15 11.31
C ALA A 2 13.53 -11.41 10.05
N ARG A 3 14.02 -12.65 9.89
CA ARG A 3 14.72 -13.08 8.69
C ARG A 3 13.72 -13.03 7.54
N GLY A 4 13.83 -12.00 6.70
CA GLY A 4 13.09 -11.91 5.45
C GLY A 4 13.53 -13.05 4.54
N ILE A 5 12.73 -14.10 4.50
CA ILE A 5 12.91 -15.21 3.57
C ILE A 5 12.56 -14.66 2.18
N ARG A 6 13.58 -14.22 1.43
CA ARG A 6 13.46 -13.96 0.01
C ARG A 6 13.32 -15.32 -0.67
N ASN A 7 12.07 -15.76 -0.90
CA ASN A 7 11.83 -16.99 -1.65
C ASN A 7 12.23 -16.74 -3.12
N ALA A 8 13.41 -17.22 -3.49
CA ALA A 8 14.03 -17.07 -4.80
C ALA A 8 13.41 -17.97 -5.90
N ALA A 9 12.15 -18.38 -5.74
CA ALA A 9 11.41 -19.19 -6.71
C ALA A 9 10.12 -18.52 -7.23
N CYS A 10 9.89 -17.24 -6.90
CA CYS A 10 8.74 -16.49 -7.39
C CYS A 10 8.96 -16.05 -8.85
N ARG A 11 8.87 -17.00 -9.80
CA ARG A 11 8.47 -16.65 -11.16
C ARG A 11 7.17 -15.86 -11.02
N PRO A 12 7.08 -14.62 -11.54
CA PRO A 12 5.87 -13.82 -11.39
C PRO A 12 4.70 -14.67 -11.89
N ILE A 13 3.79 -15.01 -10.99
CA ILE A 13 2.55 -15.66 -11.37
C ILE A 13 1.92 -14.72 -12.39
N SER A 14 1.72 -15.21 -13.61
CA SER A 14 1.09 -14.44 -14.66
C SER A 14 -0.19 -13.82 -14.12
N THR A 15 -0.42 -12.55 -14.46
CA THR A 15 -1.62 -11.80 -14.05
C THR A 15 -2.90 -12.61 -14.29
N ALA A 16 -2.93 -13.43 -15.34
CA ALA A 16 -3.99 -14.38 -15.64
C ALA A 16 -4.28 -15.38 -14.49
N LYS A 17 -3.26 -16.06 -13.96
CA LYS A 17 -3.42 -17.01 -12.85
C LYS A 17 -3.85 -16.31 -11.56
N LYS A 18 -3.37 -15.08 -11.32
CA LYS A 18 -3.80 -14.27 -10.18
C LYS A 18 -5.30 -13.94 -10.28
N GLN A 19 -5.75 -13.54 -11.47
CA GLN A 19 -7.16 -13.23 -11.69
C GLN A 19 -8.05 -14.46 -11.54
N GLN A 20 -7.62 -15.61 -12.08
CA GLN A 20 -8.33 -16.89 -11.93
C GLN A 20 -8.51 -17.29 -10.46
N ILE A 21 -7.47 -17.11 -9.62
CA ILE A 21 -7.56 -17.39 -8.18
C ILE A 21 -8.56 -16.46 -7.48
N LEU A 22 -8.58 -15.17 -7.85
CA LEU A 22 -9.51 -14.20 -7.26
C LEU A 22 -10.96 -14.47 -7.65
N ASP A 23 -11.19 -14.91 -8.89
CA ASP A 23 -12.53 -15.26 -9.37
C ASP A 23 -13.09 -16.48 -8.62
N LEU A 24 -12.29 -17.55 -8.52
CA LEU A 24 -12.66 -18.76 -7.77
C LEU A 24 -12.77 -18.52 -6.25
N ALA A 25 -12.00 -17.59 -5.70
CA ALA A 25 -12.14 -17.19 -4.30
C ALA A 25 -13.46 -16.43 -4.05
N ARG A 26 -13.94 -15.66 -5.02
CA ARG A 26 -15.22 -14.93 -4.93
C ARG A 26 -16.43 -15.85 -5.01
N THR A 27 -16.31 -17.01 -5.68
CA THR A 27 -17.39 -18.02 -5.75
C THR A 27 -17.54 -18.85 -4.46
N GLY A 28 -16.69 -18.62 -3.45
CA GLY A 28 -16.78 -19.29 -2.15
C GLY A 28 -16.07 -20.65 -2.08
N MET A 29 -15.23 -20.99 -3.07
CA MET A 29 -14.46 -22.23 -3.07
C MET A 29 -13.37 -22.25 -1.99
N SER A 30 -13.10 -23.42 -1.43
CA SER A 30 -12.02 -23.65 -0.46
C SER A 30 -10.64 -23.43 -1.07
N VAL A 31 -9.71 -22.90 -0.28
CA VAL A 31 -8.32 -22.64 -0.71
C VAL A 31 -7.64 -23.86 -1.34
N SER A 32 -7.85 -25.05 -0.77
CA SER A 32 -7.27 -26.30 -1.26
C SER A 32 -7.83 -26.71 -2.63
N GLN A 33 -9.11 -26.44 -2.89
CA GLN A 33 -9.75 -26.73 -4.18
C GLN A 33 -9.24 -25.77 -5.26
N ILE A 34 -9.09 -24.48 -4.93
CA ILE A 34 -8.51 -23.48 -5.83
C ILE A 34 -7.06 -23.83 -6.18
N ALA A 35 -6.27 -24.26 -5.18
CA ALA A 35 -4.88 -24.66 -5.35
C ALA A 35 -4.74 -25.83 -6.33
N ALA A 36 -5.56 -26.88 -6.16
CA ALA A 36 -5.59 -28.05 -7.04
C ALA A 36 -6.00 -27.68 -8.48
N GLN A 37 -7.03 -26.84 -8.64
CA GLN A 37 -7.55 -26.46 -9.95
C GLN A 37 -6.58 -25.56 -10.75
N VAL A 38 -5.89 -24.63 -10.08
CA VAL A 38 -4.96 -23.68 -10.74
C VAL A 38 -3.54 -24.24 -10.82
N GLY A 39 -3.24 -25.32 -10.07
CA GLY A 39 -1.91 -25.91 -9.99
C GLY A 39 -0.92 -25.00 -9.25
N VAL A 40 -1.32 -24.40 -8.14
CA VAL A 40 -0.50 -23.52 -7.30
C VAL A 40 -0.51 -23.99 -5.85
N ALA A 41 0.52 -23.62 -5.07
CA ALA A 41 0.52 -23.89 -3.64
C ALA A 41 -0.58 -23.13 -2.90
N GLU A 42 -1.16 -23.73 -1.85
CA GLU A 42 -2.18 -23.08 -1.01
C GLU A 42 -1.69 -21.76 -0.38
N THR A 43 -0.39 -21.67 -0.07
CA THR A 43 0.26 -20.45 0.43
C THR A 43 0.12 -19.28 -0.54
N THR A 44 0.20 -19.56 -1.85
CA THR A 44 -0.01 -18.60 -2.92
C THR A 44 -1.45 -18.11 -2.96
N VAL A 45 -2.42 -19.02 -2.90
CA VAL A 45 -3.85 -18.68 -2.89
C VAL A 45 -4.18 -17.78 -1.69
N ARG A 46 -3.69 -18.15 -0.50
CA ARG A 46 -3.85 -17.34 0.73
C ARG A 46 -3.19 -15.96 0.60
N ALA A 47 -1.99 -15.89 0.02
CA ALA A 47 -1.28 -14.64 -0.19
C ALA A 47 -2.00 -13.71 -1.19
N ILE A 48 -2.59 -14.26 -2.25
CA ILE A 48 -3.35 -13.50 -3.26
C ILE A 48 -4.67 -12.99 -2.68
N CYS A 49 -5.42 -13.85 -1.99
CA CYS A 49 -6.65 -13.46 -1.30
C CYS A 49 -6.38 -12.35 -0.27
N ARG A 50 -5.34 -12.53 0.56
CA ARG A 50 -4.90 -11.50 1.53
C ARG A 50 -4.50 -10.19 0.87
N GLN A 51 -3.85 -10.23 -0.30
CA GLN A 51 -3.50 -9.01 -1.05
C GLN A 51 -4.70 -8.31 -1.67
N ALA A 52 -5.75 -9.06 -2.07
CA ALA A 52 -6.96 -8.48 -2.62
C ALA A 52 -7.84 -7.85 -1.54
N THR A 53 -7.85 -8.44 -0.33
CA THR A 53 -8.60 -7.88 0.81
C THR A 53 -7.81 -6.80 1.55
N GLN A 54 -6.47 -6.81 1.48
CA GLN A 54 -5.68 -5.72 2.09
C GLN A 54 -5.74 -4.48 1.21
N PRO A 55 -6.14 -3.32 1.76
CA PRO A 55 -5.97 -2.07 1.07
C PRO A 55 -4.48 -1.88 0.73
N PRO A 56 -4.17 -1.28 -0.42
CA PRO A 56 -2.78 -1.05 -0.82
C PRO A 56 -2.08 -0.30 0.31
N ARG A 57 -1.09 -0.96 0.95
CA ARG A 57 -0.28 -0.40 2.05
C ARG A 57 0.68 0.69 1.58
N ARG A 58 0.31 1.48 0.57
CA ARG A 58 1.09 2.63 0.19
C ARG A 58 0.85 3.71 1.23
N LYS A 59 1.92 4.11 1.91
CA LYS A 59 1.94 5.37 2.67
C LYS A 59 1.37 6.45 1.76
N ARG A 60 0.39 7.22 2.25
CA ARG A 60 -0.17 8.36 1.50
C ARG A 60 0.99 9.24 1.07
N ARG A 61 0.98 9.65 -0.20
CA ARG A 61 1.98 10.57 -0.74
C ARG A 61 1.57 11.98 -0.39
N PHE A 62 2.55 12.84 -0.18
CA PHE A 62 2.31 14.28 -0.08
C PHE A 62 1.93 14.79 -1.48
N THR A 63 0.73 15.34 -1.62
CA THR A 63 0.19 15.81 -2.91
C THR A 63 0.31 17.33 -3.04
N ALA A 64 0.00 17.86 -4.23
CA ALA A 64 -0.04 19.30 -4.44
C ALA A 64 -1.13 20.00 -3.62
N ASP A 65 -2.26 19.33 -3.35
CA ASP A 65 -3.32 19.84 -2.47
C ASP A 65 -2.81 19.95 -1.02
N ASP A 66 -2.12 18.92 -0.53
CA ASP A 66 -1.49 18.95 0.80
C ASP A 66 -0.45 20.07 0.90
N LEU A 67 0.29 20.34 -0.18
CA LEU A 67 1.26 21.42 -0.24
C LEU A 67 0.60 22.79 -0.14
N GLN A 68 -0.48 23.01 -0.89
CA GLN A 68 -1.24 24.26 -0.83
C GLN A 68 -1.85 24.49 0.55
N ARG A 69 -2.45 23.45 1.17
CA ARG A 69 -2.97 23.53 2.54
C ARG A 69 -1.87 23.80 3.55
N ALA A 70 -0.74 23.09 3.45
CA ALA A 70 0.40 23.31 4.33
C ALA A 70 0.94 24.75 4.24
N GLN A 71 1.01 25.33 3.04
CA GLN A 71 1.41 26.72 2.87
C GLN A 71 0.42 27.70 3.49
N GLN A 72 -0.88 27.47 3.29
CA GLN A 72 -1.93 28.33 3.85
C GLN A 72 -1.91 28.31 5.38
N LEU A 73 -1.80 27.14 6.00
CA LEU A 73 -1.71 27.00 7.46
C LEU A 73 -0.42 27.61 8.00
N HIS A 74 0.70 27.44 7.30
CA HIS A 74 1.97 28.05 7.68
C HIS A 74 1.91 29.59 7.61
N ALA A 75 1.23 30.15 6.59
CA ALA A 75 0.99 31.58 6.47
C ALA A 75 0.09 32.13 7.59
N GLN A 76 -0.78 31.29 8.17
CA GLN A 76 -1.59 31.61 9.34
C GLN A 76 -0.82 31.48 10.67
N GLY A 77 0.44 31.02 10.63
CA GLY A 77 1.29 30.87 11.82
C GLY A 77 1.21 29.51 12.51
N HIS A 78 0.57 28.52 11.91
CA HIS A 78 0.58 27.15 12.46
C HIS A 78 1.99 26.55 12.42
N THR A 79 2.33 25.79 13.45
CA THR A 79 3.63 25.10 13.50
C THR A 79 3.65 23.91 12.55
N TYR A 80 4.85 23.49 12.11
CA TYR A 80 5.00 22.29 11.27
C TYR A 80 4.45 21.01 11.93
N ILE A 81 4.32 20.98 13.25
CA ILE A 81 3.74 19.86 14.00
C ILE A 81 2.23 19.86 13.82
N ASP A 82 1.57 21.01 14.04
CA ASP A 82 0.12 21.17 13.87
C ASP A 82 -0.31 20.90 12.42
N ILE A 83 0.43 21.43 11.46
CA ILE A 83 0.17 21.19 10.02
C ILE A 83 0.30 19.70 9.69
N GLY A 84 1.31 19.03 10.24
CA GLY A 84 1.49 17.59 10.06
C GLY A 84 0.33 16.78 10.64
N LEU A 85 -0.13 17.15 11.83
CA LEU A 85 -1.27 16.51 12.49
C LEU A 85 -2.56 16.69 11.67
N GLU A 86 -2.81 17.89 11.15
CA GLU A 86 -4.00 18.19 10.36
C GLU A 86 -4.01 17.44 9.02
N LEU A 87 -2.86 17.33 8.36
CA LEU A 87 -2.73 16.66 7.06
C LEU A 87 -2.44 15.15 7.17
N GLY A 88 -2.16 14.63 8.37
CA GLY A 88 -1.80 13.24 8.60
C GLY A 88 -0.38 12.87 8.14
N PHE A 89 0.55 13.82 8.19
CA PHE A 89 1.97 13.65 7.86
C PHE A 89 2.88 13.94 9.05
N GLY A 90 4.09 13.37 9.04
CA GLY A 90 5.11 13.73 10.03
C GLY A 90 5.66 15.13 9.79
N ARG A 91 6.08 15.81 10.87
CA ARG A 91 6.74 17.14 10.84
C ARG A 91 7.83 17.23 9.76
N ASP A 92 8.70 16.23 9.68
CA ASP A 92 9.82 16.23 8.72
C ASP A 92 9.36 16.09 7.27
N THR A 93 8.19 15.49 7.03
CA THR A 93 7.58 15.45 5.70
C THR A 93 7.09 16.84 5.30
N VAL A 94 6.38 17.53 6.19
CA VAL A 94 5.86 18.89 5.93
C VAL A 94 7.01 19.87 5.69
N SER A 95 8.03 19.86 6.56
CA SER A 95 9.19 20.76 6.46
C SER A 95 9.93 20.60 5.13
N LYS A 96 10.19 19.36 4.67
CA LYS A 96 10.85 19.11 3.39
C LYS A 96 10.05 19.64 2.20
N HIS A 97 8.73 19.47 2.19
CA HIS A 97 7.89 19.92 1.07
C HIS A 97 7.72 21.44 1.06
N LEU A 98 7.56 22.07 2.23
CA LEU A 98 7.50 23.53 2.33
C LEU A 98 8.84 24.17 1.95
N MET A 99 9.97 23.59 2.35
CA MET A 99 11.30 24.06 1.92
C MET A 99 11.49 23.91 0.42
N ALA A 100 11.08 22.77 -0.15
CA ALA A 100 11.16 22.53 -1.59
C ALA A 100 10.27 23.49 -2.42
N ALA A 101 9.17 23.97 -1.83
CA ALA A 101 8.24 24.90 -2.49
C ALA A 101 8.65 26.38 -2.39
N GLN A 102 9.55 26.73 -1.46
CA GLN A 102 10.06 28.09 -1.27
C GLN A 102 11.27 28.42 -2.16
N LYS A 103 11.67 27.50 -3.03
CA LYS A 103 12.82 27.62 -3.93
C LYS A 103 12.35 27.82 -5.35
#